data_AF-A0A9D9N4B3-F1
#
_entry.id   AF-A0A9D9N4B3-F1
#
_cell.length_a   1.000
_cell.length_b   1.000
_cell.length_c   1.000
_cell.angle_alpha   90.00
_cell.angle_beta   90.00
_cell.angle_gamma   90.00
#
_symmetry.space_group_name_H-M   'P 1'
#
loop_
_entity.id
_entity.type
_entity.pdbx_description
1 polymer ?
#
loop_
_entity_poly.entity_id
_entity_poly.type
_entity_poly.pdbx_seq_one_letter_code
_entity_poly.pdbx_strand_id
1 'polypeptide(L)'
;MSLILPDGFPVVEDLCDEGIARELLCGKVEDASRTLRILIVNLMPVKRDAERDFLRLLVHSPYDISVDFLHMKSHISKNTPMQHVETFYKDFDGIAADEYDGMILTGAPVEHLPFEDVDYWKELCRVMDWATTHVRSMLCVCWGAQAALYHYYGINKHAFTEKMFGVFPHTLRVPESKIVWGFDDVFYIPHSRYTEVRADEIECVKDLRIVATSAMAGVYMVEDEERKRIFVTGHAEYARNTLHHEYQRDLAKGLHIHIPNNYYPSDDVTREPLMRWRSCANLLIGNWLCCYVASR
;
A
#
# COMPACT_ATOMS: atom_id res chain seq x y z
N MET A 1 5.98 22.21 3.34
CA MET A 1 5.37 20.88 3.22
C MET A 1 5.08 20.65 1.76
N SER A 2 5.84 19.73 1.17
CA SER A 2 5.79 19.42 -0.24
C SER A 2 6.37 18.03 -0.47
N LEU A 3 5.90 17.37 -1.53
CA LEU A 3 6.56 16.21 -2.08
C LEU A 3 7.70 16.67 -2.98
N ILE A 4 8.85 16.03 -2.81
CA ILE A 4 10.04 16.23 -3.61
C ILE A 4 10.13 15.00 -4.51
N LEU A 5 9.70 15.20 -5.75
CA LEU A 5 9.61 14.18 -6.79
C LEU A 5 10.66 14.44 -7.88
N PRO A 6 11.03 13.41 -8.66
CA PRO A 6 11.88 13.60 -9.83
C PRO A 6 11.31 14.65 -10.80
N ASP A 7 12.18 15.43 -11.43
CA ASP A 7 11.77 16.40 -12.44
C ASP A 7 11.04 15.71 -13.61
N GLY A 8 9.89 16.27 -14.01
CA GLY A 8 9.09 15.72 -15.10
C GLY A 8 8.31 14.46 -14.76
N PHE A 9 8.16 14.11 -13.48
CA PHE A 9 7.39 12.94 -13.07
C PHE A 9 5.91 13.06 -13.52
N PRO A 10 5.41 12.14 -14.38
CA PRO A 10 4.17 12.34 -15.13
C PRO A 10 2.89 12.31 -14.28
N VAL A 11 2.98 11.83 -13.05
CA VAL A 11 1.86 11.78 -12.09
C VAL A 11 1.56 13.15 -11.48
N VAL A 12 2.49 14.12 -11.57
CA VAL A 12 2.26 15.49 -11.10
C VAL A 12 1.05 16.12 -11.78
N GLU A 13 0.94 15.96 -13.10
CA GLU A 13 -0.21 16.47 -13.87
C GLU A 13 -1.51 15.76 -13.47
N ASP A 14 -1.50 14.44 -13.31
CA ASP A 14 -2.67 13.67 -12.91
C ASP A 14 -3.22 14.15 -11.55
N LEU A 15 -2.34 14.44 -10.59
CA LEU A 15 -2.73 14.95 -9.27
C LEU A 15 -3.19 16.41 -9.33
N CYS A 16 -2.61 17.22 -10.22
CA CYS A 16 -3.09 18.59 -10.45
C CYS A 16 -4.51 18.60 -11.04
N ASP A 17 -4.83 17.69 -11.95
CA ASP A 17 -6.17 17.51 -12.50
C ASP A 17 -7.18 17.06 -11.42
N GLU A 18 -6.72 16.40 -10.37
CA GLU A 18 -7.50 16.07 -9.17
C GLU A 18 -7.65 17.25 -8.19
N GLY A 19 -7.04 18.40 -8.49
CA GLY A 19 -7.12 19.64 -7.69
C GLY A 19 -6.03 19.80 -6.64
N ILE A 20 -4.99 18.96 -6.65
CA ILE A 20 -3.82 19.14 -5.77
C ILE A 20 -2.93 20.26 -6.33
N ALA A 21 -2.60 21.24 -5.49
CA ALA A 21 -1.76 22.36 -5.89
C ALA A 21 -0.35 21.90 -6.31
N ARG A 22 0.13 22.37 -7.46
CA ARG A 22 1.44 21.96 -8.02
C ARG A 22 2.60 22.26 -7.08
N GLU A 23 2.51 23.33 -6.30
CA GLU A 23 3.51 23.74 -5.32
C GLU A 23 3.73 22.67 -4.23
N LEU A 24 2.71 21.84 -3.95
CA LEU A 24 2.81 20.72 -3.02
C LEU A 24 3.47 19.49 -3.63
N LEU A 25 3.63 19.43 -4.96
CA LEU A 25 4.14 18.27 -5.70
C LEU A 25 5.54 18.49 -6.29
N CYS A 26 5.98 19.75 -6.36
CA CYS A 26 7.27 20.17 -6.93
C CYS A 26 8.16 20.83 -5.87
N GLY A 27 8.19 20.24 -4.68
CA GLY A 27 9.06 20.66 -3.58
C GLY A 27 10.55 20.53 -3.95
N LYS A 28 11.40 21.30 -3.26
CA LYS A 28 12.85 21.16 -3.34
C LYS A 28 13.40 20.85 -1.96
N VAL A 29 14.49 20.07 -1.90
CA VAL A 29 15.21 19.84 -0.63
C VAL A 29 15.84 21.16 -0.19
N GLU A 30 15.23 21.82 0.78
CA GLU A 30 15.83 23.01 1.43
C GLU A 30 16.73 22.62 2.60
N ASP A 31 16.36 21.58 3.33
CA ASP A 31 17.06 21.10 4.53
C ASP A 31 16.85 19.60 4.67
N ALA A 32 17.91 18.85 4.39
CA ALA A 32 17.86 17.40 4.42
C ALA A 32 17.54 16.83 5.81
N SER A 33 17.77 17.58 6.90
CA SER A 33 17.55 17.08 8.26
C SER A 33 16.09 17.01 8.67
N ARG A 34 15.21 17.76 7.99
CA ARG A 34 13.75 17.81 8.21
C ARG A 34 12.93 17.05 7.17
N THR A 35 13.55 16.64 6.06
CA THR A 35 12.88 15.94 4.96
C THR A 35 12.87 14.44 5.23
N LEU A 36 11.68 13.84 5.22
CA LEU A 36 11.55 12.38 5.32
C LEU A 36 11.85 11.73 3.97
N ARG A 37 12.71 10.72 3.95
CA ARG A 37 12.99 9.89 2.77
C ARG A 37 12.09 8.66 2.79
N ILE A 38 11.20 8.57 1.82
CA ILE A 38 10.28 7.43 1.66
C ILE A 38 10.63 6.65 0.38
N LEU A 39 10.83 5.35 0.54
CA LEU A 39 10.99 4.43 -0.59
C LEU A 39 9.66 3.74 -0.91
N ILE A 40 9.23 3.73 -2.16
CA ILE A 40 8.05 2.97 -2.60
C ILE A 40 8.48 1.82 -3.50
N VAL A 41 8.36 0.60 -2.99
CA VAL A 41 8.59 -0.65 -3.74
C VAL A 41 7.32 -0.99 -4.50
N ASN A 42 7.23 -0.51 -5.75
CA ASN A 42 6.01 -0.62 -6.55
C ASN A 42 5.98 -1.90 -7.39
N LEU A 43 5.25 -2.89 -6.89
CA LEU A 43 5.01 -4.19 -7.50
C LEU A 43 3.66 -4.25 -8.26
N MET A 44 2.94 -3.13 -8.34
CA MET A 44 1.65 -3.07 -9.04
C MET A 44 1.84 -3.16 -10.56
N PRO A 45 0.88 -3.76 -11.28
CA PRO A 45 1.01 -3.98 -12.72
C PRO A 45 0.97 -2.67 -13.51
N VAL A 46 0.18 -1.70 -13.05
CA VAL A 46 0.08 -0.36 -13.62
C VAL A 46 0.75 0.60 -12.64
N LYS A 47 2.03 0.89 -12.89
CA LYS A 47 2.87 1.63 -11.93
C LYS A 47 2.34 3.05 -11.67
N ARG A 48 1.95 3.76 -12.74
CA ARG A 48 1.41 5.13 -12.69
C ARG A 48 0.19 5.28 -11.78
N ASP A 49 -0.71 4.29 -11.77
CA ASP A 49 -1.89 4.33 -10.89
C ASP A 49 -1.50 4.22 -9.42
N ALA A 50 -0.60 3.28 -9.09
CA ALA A 50 -0.11 3.11 -7.73
C ALA A 50 0.72 4.32 -7.25
N GLU A 51 1.57 4.87 -8.13
CA GLU A 51 2.29 6.12 -7.87
C GLU A 51 1.31 7.23 -7.48
N ARG A 52 0.28 7.47 -8.31
CA ARG A 52 -0.75 8.48 -8.05
C ARG A 52 -1.48 8.23 -6.74
N ASP A 53 -1.89 7.01 -6.47
CA ASP A 53 -2.66 6.67 -5.29
C ASP A 53 -1.89 6.90 -3.98
N PHE A 54 -0.61 6.50 -3.92
CA PHE A 54 0.22 6.77 -2.74
C PHE A 54 0.63 8.24 -2.62
N LEU A 55 1.01 8.89 -3.72
CA LEU A 55 1.40 10.31 -3.69
C LEU A 55 0.23 11.21 -3.28
N ARG A 56 -1.01 10.88 -3.68
CA ARG A 56 -2.23 11.56 -3.21
C ARG A 56 -2.38 11.52 -1.68
N LEU A 57 -1.97 10.44 -1.03
CA LEU A 57 -2.03 10.37 0.43
C LEU A 57 -0.84 11.08 1.10
N LEU A 58 0.35 10.93 0.53
CA LEU A 58 1.57 11.53 1.08
C LEU A 58 1.53 13.07 1.01
N VAL A 59 0.89 13.67 0.00
CA VAL A 59 0.83 15.14 -0.16
C VAL A 59 0.04 15.83 0.96
N HIS A 60 -0.75 15.09 1.74
CA HIS A 60 -1.54 15.62 2.86
C HIS A 60 -0.81 15.58 4.22
N SER A 61 0.43 15.10 4.25
CA SER A 61 1.28 15.10 5.44
C SER A 61 1.64 16.54 5.89
N PRO A 62 2.16 16.76 7.11
CA PRO A 62 2.80 18.02 7.50
C PRO A 62 4.30 18.08 7.19
N TYR A 63 4.92 16.97 6.79
CA TYR A 63 6.36 16.83 6.54
C TYR A 63 6.73 17.07 5.07
N ASP A 64 7.90 17.67 4.81
CA ASP A 64 8.52 17.59 3.49
C ASP A 64 8.98 16.15 3.25
N ILE A 65 8.59 15.56 2.11
CA ILE A 65 8.83 14.14 1.82
C ILE A 65 9.53 14.01 0.48
N SER A 66 10.69 13.37 0.47
CA SER A 66 11.35 12.93 -0.76
C SER A 66 10.99 11.47 -1.04
N VAL A 67 10.53 11.20 -2.25
CA VAL A 67 10.07 9.86 -2.65
C VAL A 67 10.99 9.29 -3.72
N ASP A 68 11.54 8.11 -3.43
CA ASP A 68 12.18 7.25 -4.42
C ASP A 68 11.27 6.08 -4.75
N PHE A 69 11.28 5.62 -6.01
CA PHE A 69 10.57 4.43 -6.43
C PHE A 69 11.55 3.30 -6.75
N LEU A 70 11.25 2.09 -6.26
CA LEU A 70 12.03 0.89 -6.52
C LEU A 70 11.27 -0.07 -7.43
N HIS A 71 11.95 -0.62 -8.43
CA HIS A 71 11.44 -1.73 -9.22
C HIS A 71 12.31 -2.98 -9.02
N MET A 72 11.71 -4.16 -9.21
CA MET A 72 12.47 -5.41 -9.25
C MET A 72 13.13 -5.53 -10.62
N LYS A 73 14.44 -5.69 -10.65
CA LYS A 73 15.24 -5.84 -11.87
C LYS A 73 14.94 -7.13 -12.61
N SER A 74 14.60 -8.18 -11.86
CA SER A 74 14.19 -9.48 -12.39
C SER A 74 12.81 -9.49 -13.06
N HIS A 75 12.01 -8.43 -12.89
CA HIS A 75 10.63 -8.38 -13.38
C HIS A 75 10.43 -7.46 -14.58
N ILE A 76 9.87 -8.01 -15.66
CA ILE A 76 9.51 -7.24 -16.86
C ILE A 76 8.09 -6.68 -16.71
N SER A 77 7.99 -5.36 -16.55
CA SER A 77 6.72 -4.66 -16.45
C SER A 77 5.98 -4.66 -17.81
N LYS A 78 4.85 -5.38 -17.91
CA LYS A 78 4.10 -5.49 -19.17
C LYS A 78 3.18 -4.31 -19.46
N ASN A 79 2.69 -3.61 -18.43
CA ASN A 79 1.69 -2.54 -18.58
C ASN A 79 2.25 -1.14 -18.30
N THR A 80 3.56 -1.00 -18.13
CA THR A 80 4.21 0.31 -17.93
C THR A 80 5.31 0.49 -18.97
N PRO A 81 5.40 1.66 -19.63
CA PRO A 81 6.48 1.93 -20.58
C PRO A 81 7.86 1.76 -19.93
N MET A 82 8.77 1.06 -20.60
CA MET A 82 10.13 0.81 -20.10
C MET A 82 10.87 2.13 -19.80
N GLN A 83 10.69 3.13 -20.66
CA GLN A 83 11.25 4.47 -20.47
C GLN A 83 10.83 5.12 -19.14
N HIS A 84 9.59 4.90 -18.67
CA HIS A 84 9.13 5.42 -17.38
C HIS A 84 9.90 4.78 -16.22
N VAL A 85 10.09 3.47 -16.28
CA VAL A 85 10.86 2.73 -15.28
C VAL A 85 12.31 3.17 -15.28
N GLU A 86 12.96 3.21 -16.44
CA GLU A 86 14.37 3.60 -16.56
C GLU A 86 14.64 5.05 -16.10
N THR A 87 13.68 5.96 -16.26
CA THR A 87 13.85 7.36 -15.90
C THR A 87 13.61 7.61 -14.40
N PHE A 88 12.59 6.97 -13.81
CA PHE A 88 12.07 7.36 -12.50
C PHE A 88 12.22 6.29 -11.41
N TYR A 89 12.65 5.08 -11.75
CA TYR A 89 12.83 4.00 -10.79
C TYR A 89 14.30 3.67 -10.57
N LYS A 90 14.64 3.36 -9.33
CA LYS A 90 15.89 2.71 -8.94
C LYS A 90 15.72 1.19 -8.95
N ASP A 91 16.83 0.47 -9.07
CA ASP A 91 16.92 -0.94 -8.72
C ASP A 91 17.58 -1.11 -7.34
N PHE A 92 17.70 -2.35 -6.85
CA PHE A 92 18.29 -2.61 -5.53
C PHE A 92 19.72 -2.08 -5.42
N ASP A 93 20.53 -2.20 -6.46
CA ASP A 93 21.92 -1.75 -6.42
C ASP A 93 21.99 -0.21 -6.26
N GLY A 94 21.01 0.51 -6.83
CA GLY A 94 20.86 1.96 -6.70
C GLY A 94 20.43 2.45 -5.31
N ILE A 95 19.96 1.58 -4.41
CA ILE A 95 19.56 1.94 -3.04
C ILE A 95 20.38 1.24 -1.95
N ALA A 96 21.27 0.32 -2.30
CA ALA A 96 21.91 -0.59 -1.34
C ALA A 96 22.72 0.12 -0.24
N ALA A 97 23.24 1.31 -0.53
CA ALA A 97 24.01 2.14 0.41
C ALA A 97 23.20 3.31 1.01
N ASP A 98 21.93 3.44 0.65
CA ASP A 98 21.03 4.48 1.17
C ASP A 98 20.35 4.02 2.48
N GLU A 99 19.84 5.00 3.22
CA GLU A 99 18.93 4.80 4.36
C GLU A 99 17.64 5.59 4.10
N TYR A 100 16.51 5.06 4.61
CA TYR A 100 15.19 5.66 4.45
C TYR A 100 14.44 5.71 5.78
N ASP A 101 13.69 6.79 5.99
CA ASP A 101 12.83 6.93 7.17
C ASP A 101 11.61 6.01 7.06
N GLY A 102 11.14 5.74 5.84
CA GLY A 102 9.99 4.87 5.61
C GLY A 102 10.06 4.11 4.30
N MET A 103 9.43 2.94 4.25
CA MET A 103 9.25 2.18 3.02
C MET A 103 7.81 1.70 2.87
N ILE A 104 7.22 1.88 1.69
CA ILE A 104 5.94 1.31 1.32
C ILE A 104 6.18 0.13 0.39
N LEU A 105 5.71 -1.05 0.77
CA LEU A 105 5.71 -2.24 -0.08
C LEU A 105 4.30 -2.48 -0.61
N THR A 106 4.10 -2.27 -1.91
CA THR A 106 2.74 -2.33 -2.50
C THR A 106 2.23 -3.76 -2.66
N GLY A 107 0.95 -3.88 -3.02
CA GLY A 107 0.40 -5.14 -3.52
C GLY A 107 1.01 -5.54 -4.87
N ALA A 108 0.68 -6.76 -5.30
CA ALA A 108 1.08 -7.31 -6.59
C ALA A 108 0.03 -8.35 -7.06
N PRO A 109 -0.15 -8.56 -8.39
CA PRO A 109 -1.17 -9.43 -8.95
C PRO A 109 -0.69 -10.90 -9.04
N VAL A 110 -0.02 -11.40 -8.00
CA VAL A 110 0.67 -12.72 -8.00
C VAL A 110 0.18 -13.65 -6.88
N GLU A 111 -0.88 -13.28 -6.18
CA GLU A 111 -1.36 -13.98 -4.98
C GLU A 111 -1.82 -15.44 -5.20
N HIS A 112 -2.07 -15.85 -6.44
CA HIS A 112 -2.41 -17.24 -6.79
C HIS A 112 -1.18 -18.17 -6.83
N LEU A 113 0.04 -17.62 -6.89
CA LEU A 113 1.27 -18.38 -6.88
C LEU A 113 1.75 -18.62 -5.44
N PRO A 114 2.40 -19.76 -5.12
CA PRO A 114 3.27 -19.86 -3.96
C PRO A 114 4.30 -18.71 -3.96
N PHE A 115 4.75 -18.26 -2.79
CA PHE A 115 5.67 -17.12 -2.69
C PHE A 115 6.96 -17.38 -3.46
N GLU A 116 7.53 -18.58 -3.30
CA GLU A 116 8.79 -19.01 -3.92
C GLU A 116 8.72 -19.15 -5.43
N ASP A 117 7.51 -19.26 -5.99
CA ASP A 117 7.27 -19.36 -7.43
C ASP A 117 7.13 -17.98 -8.09
N VAL A 118 7.10 -16.90 -7.31
CA VAL A 118 7.12 -15.53 -7.85
C VAL A 118 8.52 -15.23 -8.40
N ASP A 119 8.55 -14.76 -9.65
CA ASP A 119 9.78 -14.53 -10.43
C ASP A 119 10.80 -13.63 -9.71
N TYR A 120 10.34 -12.59 -9.03
CA TYR A 120 11.16 -11.67 -8.24
C TYR A 120 11.25 -12.00 -6.74
N TRP A 121 10.78 -13.17 -6.28
CA TRP A 121 10.72 -13.48 -4.85
C TRP A 121 12.06 -13.33 -4.13
N LYS A 122 13.14 -13.91 -4.70
CA LYS A 122 14.49 -13.82 -4.10
C LYS A 122 15.00 -12.40 -4.02
N GLU A 123 14.71 -11.57 -5.04
CA GLU A 123 15.07 -10.15 -5.04
C GLU A 123 14.27 -9.39 -3.98
N LEU A 124 12.98 -9.68 -3.86
CA LEU A 124 12.11 -9.08 -2.85
C LEU A 124 12.55 -9.46 -1.42
N CYS A 125 12.92 -10.71 -1.17
CA CYS A 125 13.54 -11.12 0.10
C CYS A 125 14.79 -10.31 0.41
N ARG A 126 15.67 -10.09 -0.57
CA ARG A 126 16.88 -9.24 -0.41
C ARG A 126 16.52 -7.80 -0.02
N VAL A 127 15.48 -7.22 -0.63
CA VAL A 127 14.97 -5.88 -0.26
C VAL A 127 14.43 -5.87 1.17
N MET A 128 13.64 -6.88 1.55
CA MET A 128 13.08 -7.01 2.90
C MET A 128 14.18 -7.22 3.97
N ASP A 129 15.20 -8.02 3.68
CA ASP A 129 16.33 -8.21 4.58
C ASP A 129 17.10 -6.90 4.79
N TRP A 130 17.41 -6.20 3.70
CA TRP A 130 18.06 -4.88 3.72
C TRP A 130 17.25 -3.86 4.51
N ALA A 131 15.92 -3.83 4.34
CA ALA A 131 15.04 -2.89 4.99
C ALA A 131 15.06 -3.02 6.53
N THR A 132 15.39 -4.19 7.07
CA THR A 132 15.47 -4.42 8.52
C THR A 132 16.52 -3.54 9.21
N THR A 133 17.56 -3.10 8.49
CA THR A 133 18.62 -2.24 9.04
C THR A 133 18.69 -0.86 8.40
N HIS A 134 18.11 -0.66 7.21
CA HIS A 134 18.20 0.60 6.45
C HIS A 134 16.89 1.38 6.36
N VAL A 135 15.78 0.79 6.83
CA VAL A 135 14.48 1.45 6.86
C VAL A 135 13.96 1.47 8.30
N ARG A 136 13.54 2.65 8.77
CA ARG A 136 13.01 2.78 10.13
C ARG A 136 11.63 2.13 10.30
N SER A 137 10.71 2.38 9.37
CA SER A 137 9.38 1.76 9.39
C SER A 137 8.89 1.36 8.00
N MET A 138 8.22 0.22 7.92
CA MET A 138 7.62 -0.32 6.71
C MET A 138 6.09 -0.31 6.80
N LEU A 139 5.44 0.10 5.71
CA LEU A 139 4.01 -0.11 5.48
C LEU A 139 3.84 -1.08 4.30
N CYS A 140 3.37 -2.29 4.59
CA CYS A 140 3.17 -3.33 3.59
C CYS A 140 1.68 -3.46 3.26
N VAL A 141 1.34 -3.48 1.98
CA VAL A 141 -0.05 -3.37 1.49
C VAL A 141 -0.46 -4.61 0.69
N CYS A 142 -1.65 -5.14 0.95
CA CYS A 142 -2.27 -6.28 0.27
C CYS A 142 -1.30 -7.48 0.15
N TRP A 143 -0.94 -7.93 -1.06
CA TRP A 143 0.02 -9.02 -1.23
C TRP A 143 1.40 -8.70 -0.64
N GLY A 144 1.85 -7.45 -0.67
CA GLY A 144 3.08 -7.02 0.00
C GLY A 144 3.03 -7.26 1.50
N ALA A 145 1.85 -7.10 2.12
CA ALA A 145 1.63 -7.44 3.52
C ALA A 145 1.79 -8.95 3.77
N GLN A 146 1.22 -9.78 2.90
CA GLN A 146 1.33 -11.24 2.99
C GLN A 146 2.77 -11.72 2.78
N ALA A 147 3.47 -11.18 1.78
CA ALA A 147 4.85 -11.46 1.48
C ALA A 147 5.77 -11.16 2.67
N ALA A 148 5.60 -9.99 3.29
CA ALA A 148 6.39 -9.60 4.44
C ALA A 148 6.03 -10.41 5.70
N LEU A 149 4.75 -10.69 5.96
CA LEU A 149 4.33 -11.58 7.04
C LEU A 149 4.92 -12.99 6.89
N TYR A 150 4.95 -13.52 5.67
CA TYR A 150 5.56 -14.80 5.37
C TYR A 150 7.08 -14.78 5.56
N HIS A 151 7.76 -13.79 4.98
CA HIS A 151 9.23 -13.70 5.03
C HIS A 151 9.78 -13.52 6.46
N TYR A 152 9.18 -12.62 7.25
CA TYR A 152 9.69 -12.31 8.58
C TYR A 152 9.16 -13.24 9.68
N TYR A 153 7.95 -13.79 9.53
CA TYR A 153 7.26 -14.52 10.61
C TYR A 153 6.73 -15.90 10.21
N GLY A 154 6.88 -16.31 8.94
CA GLY A 154 6.42 -17.62 8.46
C GLY A 154 4.90 -17.76 8.34
N ILE A 155 4.14 -16.66 8.36
CA ILE A 155 2.68 -16.68 8.22
C ILE A 155 2.29 -16.93 6.76
N ASN A 156 1.52 -17.99 6.52
CA ASN A 156 1.16 -18.37 5.16
C ASN A 156 -0.10 -17.63 4.69
N LYS A 157 -0.26 -17.55 3.36
CA LYS A 157 -1.50 -17.09 2.74
C LYS A 157 -2.39 -18.26 2.35
N HIS A 158 -3.70 -18.06 2.46
CA HIS A 158 -4.73 -19.06 2.19
C HIS A 158 -5.66 -18.53 1.10
N ALA A 159 -6.00 -19.36 0.12
CA ALA A 159 -6.92 -18.95 -0.94
C ALA A 159 -8.35 -18.86 -0.42
N PHE A 160 -9.07 -17.82 -0.83
CA PHE A 160 -10.52 -17.77 -0.73
C PHE A 160 -11.18 -18.63 -1.82
N THR A 161 -12.42 -19.02 -1.56
CA THR A 161 -13.28 -19.64 -2.58
C THR A 161 -13.70 -18.65 -3.67
N GLU A 162 -13.91 -17.39 -3.29
CA GLU A 162 -14.30 -16.30 -4.17
C GLU A 162 -13.47 -15.05 -3.86
N LYS A 163 -13.33 -14.15 -4.82
CA LYS A 163 -12.57 -12.90 -4.62
C LYS A 163 -13.20 -12.08 -3.49
N MET A 164 -12.42 -11.70 -2.49
CA MET A 164 -12.81 -10.68 -1.52
C MET A 164 -12.78 -9.32 -2.21
N PHE A 165 -13.95 -8.84 -2.64
CA PHE A 165 -14.05 -7.69 -3.54
C PHE A 165 -15.14 -6.69 -3.10
N GLY A 166 -14.73 -5.49 -2.69
CA GLY A 166 -15.67 -4.46 -2.21
C GLY A 166 -15.07 -3.55 -1.15
N VAL A 167 -15.93 -2.82 -0.45
CA VAL A 167 -15.61 -1.94 0.66
C VAL A 167 -16.26 -2.51 1.92
N PHE A 168 -15.45 -2.84 2.93
CA PHE A 168 -15.93 -3.61 4.09
C PHE A 168 -15.81 -2.79 5.37
N PRO A 169 -16.72 -2.96 6.34
CA PRO A 169 -16.59 -2.36 7.66
C PRO A 169 -15.55 -3.13 8.49
N HIS A 170 -14.78 -2.38 9.26
CA HIS A 170 -13.71 -2.85 10.14
C HIS A 170 -13.91 -2.29 11.54
N THR A 171 -13.45 -3.02 12.55
CA THR A 171 -13.40 -2.59 13.94
C THR A 171 -11.99 -2.75 14.49
N LEU A 172 -11.69 -1.97 15.53
CA LEU A 172 -10.40 -1.99 16.22
C LEU A 172 -10.38 -3.11 17.27
N ARG A 173 -9.26 -3.84 17.35
CA ARG A 173 -8.92 -4.76 18.45
C ARG A 173 -7.95 -4.12 19.44
N VAL A 174 -7.11 -3.21 18.98
CA VAL A 174 -6.11 -2.49 19.78
C VAL A 174 -6.26 -0.97 19.56
N PRO A 175 -7.32 -0.34 20.11
CA PRO A 175 -7.62 1.07 19.87
C PRO A 175 -6.55 2.04 20.37
N GLU A 176 -5.69 1.61 21.30
CA GLU A 176 -4.55 2.37 21.80
C GLU A 176 -3.35 2.39 20.85
N SER A 177 -3.35 1.59 19.77
CA SER A 177 -2.25 1.61 18.80
C SER A 177 -2.17 2.95 18.09
N LYS A 178 -0.96 3.49 17.94
CA LYS A 178 -0.74 4.82 17.35
C LYS A 178 -1.15 4.89 15.88
N ILE A 179 -1.06 3.77 15.16
CA ILE A 179 -1.41 3.70 13.74
C ILE A 179 -2.91 3.98 13.50
N VAL A 180 -3.77 3.76 14.49
CA VAL A 180 -5.22 3.97 14.42
C VAL A 180 -5.72 5.18 15.21
N TRP A 181 -4.83 6.09 15.62
CA TRP A 181 -5.25 7.32 16.28
C TRP A 181 -6.22 8.14 15.41
N GLY A 182 -7.37 8.49 16.00
CA GLY A 182 -8.44 9.23 15.32
C GLY A 182 -9.33 8.39 14.41
N PHE A 183 -9.13 7.07 14.31
CA PHE A 183 -10.06 6.19 13.60
C PHE A 183 -11.39 6.11 14.35
N ASP A 184 -12.48 5.99 13.60
CA ASP A 184 -13.81 5.70 14.13
C ASP A 184 -13.88 4.24 14.65
N ASP A 185 -14.81 3.97 15.58
CA ASP A 185 -15.08 2.61 16.09
C ASP A 185 -15.39 1.61 14.96
N VAL A 186 -16.07 2.10 13.91
CA VAL A 186 -16.31 1.39 12.66
C VAL A 186 -15.85 2.26 11.51
N PHE A 187 -14.88 1.77 10.74
CA PHE A 187 -14.35 2.43 9.54
C PHE A 187 -14.42 1.48 8.35
N TYR A 188 -14.24 2.00 7.14
CA TYR A 188 -14.42 1.22 5.92
C TYR A 188 -13.13 1.16 5.11
N ILE A 189 -12.77 -0.02 4.61
CA ILE A 189 -11.59 -0.22 3.76
C ILE A 189 -11.94 -1.06 2.53
N PRO A 190 -11.45 -0.69 1.33
CA PRO A 190 -11.51 -1.53 0.14
C PRO A 190 -10.67 -2.81 0.29
N HIS A 191 -11.20 -3.94 -0.17
CA HIS A 191 -10.43 -5.18 -0.35
C HIS A 191 -10.65 -5.67 -1.78
N SER A 192 -9.57 -6.14 -2.42
CA SER A 192 -9.58 -6.77 -3.75
C SER A 192 -8.50 -7.84 -3.81
N ARG A 193 -8.81 -9.04 -3.31
CA ARG A 193 -7.83 -10.14 -3.19
C ARG A 193 -8.49 -11.52 -3.21
N TYR A 194 -7.76 -12.52 -3.66
CA TYR A 194 -8.09 -13.95 -3.68
C TYR A 194 -7.48 -14.74 -2.51
N THR A 195 -6.70 -14.09 -1.66
CA THR A 195 -6.03 -14.76 -0.54
C THR A 195 -6.12 -13.98 0.76
N GLU A 196 -5.95 -14.66 1.89
CA GLU A 196 -5.96 -14.10 3.23
C GLU A 196 -4.81 -14.62 4.10
N VAL A 197 -4.56 -13.92 5.19
CA VAL A 197 -3.80 -14.42 6.35
C VAL A 197 -4.79 -14.67 7.48
N ARG A 198 -4.57 -15.73 8.25
CA ARG A 198 -5.53 -16.15 9.29
C ARG A 198 -5.14 -15.60 10.65
N ALA A 199 -6.16 -15.22 11.42
CA ALA A 199 -5.97 -14.61 12.73
C ALA A 199 -5.31 -15.58 13.74
N ASP A 200 -5.64 -16.86 13.71
CA ASP A 200 -5.10 -17.89 14.59
C ASP A 200 -3.59 -18.12 14.38
N GLU A 201 -3.14 -18.12 13.13
CA GLU A 201 -1.70 -18.19 12.80
C GLU A 201 -0.95 -16.95 13.31
N ILE A 202 -1.53 -15.76 13.13
CA ILE A 202 -0.92 -14.50 13.60
C ILE A 202 -0.88 -14.44 15.13
N GLU A 203 -1.96 -14.83 15.81
CA GLU A 203 -2.07 -14.83 17.27
C GLU A 203 -1.08 -15.79 17.95
N CYS A 204 -0.54 -16.76 17.21
CA CYS A 204 0.51 -17.67 17.68
C CYS A 204 1.92 -17.03 17.65
N VAL A 205 2.11 -15.90 16.97
CA VAL A 205 3.37 -15.18 16.89
C VAL A 205 3.37 -14.04 17.91
N LYS A 206 4.17 -14.17 18.96
CA LYS A 206 4.22 -13.23 20.09
C LYS A 206 4.64 -11.81 19.71
N ASP A 207 5.38 -11.66 18.61
CA ASP A 207 5.90 -10.38 18.14
C ASP A 207 4.91 -9.65 17.22
N LEU A 208 3.72 -10.21 16.99
CA LEU A 208 2.68 -9.63 16.16
C LEU A 208 1.42 -9.35 16.96
N ARG A 209 0.75 -8.24 16.63
CA ARG A 209 -0.57 -7.90 17.15
C ARG A 209 -1.53 -7.55 16.04
N ILE A 210 -2.73 -8.11 16.08
CA ILE A 210 -3.83 -7.76 15.17
C ILE A 210 -4.48 -6.48 15.70
N VAL A 211 -4.31 -5.38 14.98
CA VAL A 211 -4.82 -4.05 15.37
C VAL A 211 -6.28 -3.87 14.94
N ALA A 212 -6.66 -4.38 13.77
CA ALA A 212 -8.01 -4.23 13.25
C ALA A 212 -8.45 -5.41 12.36
N THR A 213 -9.75 -5.70 12.41
CA THR A 213 -10.38 -6.84 11.69
C THR A 213 -11.72 -6.43 11.10
N SER A 214 -12.20 -7.20 10.14
CA SER A 214 -13.57 -7.16 9.65
C SER A 214 -14.22 -8.53 9.84
N ALA A 215 -15.46 -8.55 10.31
CA ALA A 215 -16.25 -9.78 10.34
C ALA A 215 -16.50 -10.36 8.93
N MET A 216 -16.40 -9.52 7.88
CA MET A 216 -16.60 -9.92 6.49
C MET A 216 -15.28 -10.17 5.75
N ALA A 217 -14.29 -9.28 5.94
CA ALA A 217 -13.02 -9.33 5.20
C ALA A 217 -11.87 -9.97 5.99
N GLY A 218 -12.07 -10.40 7.24
CA GLY A 218 -11.02 -11.03 8.05
C GLY A 218 -9.99 -10.02 8.59
N VAL A 219 -8.74 -10.46 8.72
CA VAL A 219 -7.65 -9.61 9.24
C VAL A 219 -7.40 -8.45 8.31
N TYR A 220 -7.42 -7.22 8.83
CA TYR A 220 -7.07 -6.02 8.07
C TYR A 220 -5.68 -5.50 8.41
N MET A 221 -5.43 -5.23 9.69
CA MET A 221 -4.19 -4.56 10.12
C MET A 221 -3.48 -5.38 11.17
N VAL A 222 -2.20 -5.65 10.92
CA VAL A 222 -1.26 -6.27 11.85
C VAL A 222 -0.08 -5.32 12.03
N GLU A 223 0.49 -5.30 13.21
CA GLU A 223 1.66 -4.50 13.57
C GLU A 223 2.63 -5.39 14.33
N ASP A 224 3.93 -5.19 14.12
CA ASP A 224 4.96 -5.83 14.95
C ASP A 224 5.18 -5.08 16.27
N GLU A 225 5.60 -5.81 17.32
CA GLU A 225 5.82 -5.24 18.64
C GLU A 225 6.94 -4.16 18.64
N GLU A 226 7.93 -4.31 17.75
CA GLU A 226 8.98 -3.29 17.55
C GLU A 226 8.49 -2.04 16.81
N ARG A 227 7.25 -2.06 16.27
CA ARG A 227 6.67 -0.97 15.47
C ARG A 227 7.48 -0.59 14.24
N LYS A 228 8.26 -1.54 13.72
CA LYS A 228 9.02 -1.38 12.48
C LYS A 228 8.19 -1.76 11.26
N ARG A 229 7.13 -2.55 11.41
CA ARG A 229 6.37 -3.09 10.28
C ARG A 229 4.87 -3.05 10.56
N ILE A 230 4.15 -2.40 9.64
CA ILE A 230 2.70 -2.34 9.59
C ILE A 230 2.23 -3.09 8.35
N PHE A 231 1.32 -4.04 8.54
CA PHE A 231 0.78 -4.89 7.50
C PHE A 231 -0.70 -4.57 7.32
N VAL A 232 -1.10 -4.05 6.16
CA VAL A 232 -2.50 -3.79 5.82
C VAL A 232 -2.93 -4.67 4.64
N THR A 233 -3.91 -5.53 4.84
CA THR A 233 -4.35 -6.50 3.81
C THR A 233 -5.39 -5.93 2.84
N GLY A 234 -5.89 -4.72 3.11
CA GLY A 234 -6.79 -3.97 2.24
C GLY A 234 -6.08 -2.82 1.53
N HIS A 235 -6.84 -2.07 0.74
CA HIS A 235 -6.36 -1.01 -0.14
C HIS A 235 -6.93 0.36 0.25
N ALA A 236 -6.38 0.96 1.31
CA ALA A 236 -6.79 2.29 1.74
C ALA A 236 -6.43 3.39 0.71
N GLU A 237 -5.40 3.14 -0.11
CA GLU A 237 -4.87 4.04 -1.13
C GLU A 237 -5.76 4.20 -2.35
N TYR A 238 -6.69 3.26 -2.59
CA TYR A 238 -7.49 3.25 -3.81
C TYR A 238 -8.26 4.55 -4.04
N ALA A 239 -8.14 5.08 -5.25
CA ALA A 239 -9.04 6.10 -5.76
C ALA A 239 -10.49 5.59 -5.82
N ARG A 240 -11.44 6.53 -5.86
CA ARG A 240 -12.89 6.23 -5.87
C ARG A 240 -13.25 5.16 -6.90
N ASN A 241 -12.74 5.26 -8.13
CA ASN A 241 -13.14 4.43 -9.26
C ASN A 241 -12.28 3.18 -9.48
N THR A 242 -11.30 2.89 -8.62
CA THR A 242 -10.39 1.75 -8.82
C THR A 242 -11.15 0.42 -8.87
N LEU A 243 -12.03 0.13 -7.90
CA LEU A 243 -12.84 -1.10 -7.92
C LEU A 243 -13.80 -1.14 -9.11
N HIS A 244 -14.34 -0.01 -9.58
CA HIS A 244 -15.14 0.05 -10.80
C HIS A 244 -14.34 -0.42 -12.01
N HIS A 245 -13.12 0.11 -12.20
CA HIS A 245 -12.27 -0.28 -13.33
C HIS A 245 -11.89 -1.76 -13.28
N GLU A 246 -11.60 -2.30 -12.09
CA GLU A 246 -11.35 -3.72 -11.93
C GLU A 246 -12.57 -4.58 -12.28
N TYR A 247 -13.75 -4.18 -11.81
CA TYR A 247 -15.01 -4.86 -12.11
C TYR A 247 -15.28 -4.90 -13.61
N GLN A 248 -15.20 -3.75 -14.30
CA GLN A 248 -15.40 -3.65 -15.75
C GLN A 248 -14.36 -4.47 -16.52
N ARG A 249 -13.08 -4.41 -16.12
CA ARG A 249 -12.00 -5.20 -16.73
C ARG A 249 -12.26 -6.70 -16.60
N ASP A 250 -12.65 -7.17 -15.42
CA ASP A 250 -12.83 -8.60 -15.15
C ASP A 250 -14.09 -9.12 -15.88
N LEU A 251 -15.16 -8.32 -15.97
CA LEU A 251 -16.32 -8.60 -16.84
C LEU A 251 -15.93 -8.70 -18.32
N ALA A 252 -15.12 -7.76 -18.83
CA ALA A 252 -14.68 -7.75 -20.23
C ALA A 252 -13.82 -8.98 -20.59
N LYS A 253 -13.17 -9.59 -19.59
CA LYS A 253 -12.43 -10.86 -19.74
C LYS A 253 -13.33 -12.10 -19.64
N GLY A 254 -14.63 -11.93 -19.36
CA GLY A 254 -15.56 -13.03 -19.15
C GLY A 254 -15.34 -13.79 -17.84
N LEU A 255 -14.66 -13.19 -16.86
CA LEU A 255 -14.47 -13.80 -15.55
C LEU A 255 -15.77 -13.73 -14.74
N HIS A 256 -16.01 -14.76 -13.93
CA HIS A 256 -17.09 -14.72 -12.96
C HIS A 256 -16.70 -13.79 -11.81
N ILE A 257 -17.33 -12.62 -11.74
CA ILE A 257 -17.10 -11.62 -10.70
C ILE A 257 -18.43 -11.01 -10.26
N HIS A 258 -18.62 -10.87 -8.94
CA HIS A 258 -19.78 -10.19 -8.39
C HIS A 258 -19.56 -8.68 -8.36
N ILE A 259 -20.66 -7.92 -8.22
CA ILE A 259 -20.59 -6.48 -7.99
C ILE A 259 -19.80 -6.24 -6.69
N PRO A 260 -18.84 -5.30 -6.65
CA PRO A 260 -18.07 -5.04 -5.43
C PRO A 260 -18.98 -4.62 -4.28
N ASN A 261 -18.85 -5.31 -3.14
CA ASN A 261 -19.74 -5.16 -2.00
C ASN A 261 -19.68 -3.74 -1.41
N ASN A 262 -20.82 -3.17 -1.03
CA ASN A 262 -20.97 -1.85 -0.40
C ASN A 262 -20.27 -0.68 -1.13
N TYR A 263 -20.09 -0.80 -2.45
CA TYR A 263 -19.36 0.19 -3.23
C TYR A 263 -20.30 1.12 -4.01
N TYR A 264 -21.25 0.56 -4.75
CA TYR A 264 -22.27 1.32 -5.46
C TYR A 264 -23.48 1.62 -4.59
N PRO A 265 -24.10 2.81 -4.72
CA PRO A 265 -25.41 3.06 -4.13
C PRO A 265 -26.45 2.04 -4.62
N SER A 266 -27.03 1.26 -3.70
CA SER A 266 -28.04 0.23 -4.01
C SER A 266 -27.58 -0.84 -5.02
N ASP A 267 -26.28 -1.12 -5.07
CA ASP A 267 -25.64 -2.06 -6.01
C ASP A 267 -25.87 -1.71 -7.50
N ASP A 268 -26.23 -0.45 -7.80
CA ASP A 268 -26.43 0.03 -9.17
C ASP A 268 -25.10 0.52 -9.78
N VAL A 269 -24.54 -0.29 -10.68
CA VAL A 269 -23.24 -0.06 -11.35
C VAL A 269 -23.21 1.18 -12.25
N THR A 270 -24.37 1.78 -12.53
CA THR A 270 -24.47 3.03 -13.32
C THR A 270 -24.31 4.28 -12.45
N ARG A 271 -24.40 4.13 -11.12
CA ARG A 271 -24.28 5.23 -10.17
C ARG A 271 -22.84 5.43 -9.75
N GLU A 272 -22.49 6.66 -9.38
CA GLU A 272 -21.15 6.97 -8.89
C GLU A 272 -20.87 6.23 -7.56
N PRO A 273 -19.71 5.56 -7.42
CA PRO A 273 -19.35 4.88 -6.18
C PRO A 273 -19.24 5.81 -4.97
N LEU A 274 -19.57 5.26 -3.79
CA LEU A 274 -19.48 5.98 -2.52
C LEU A 274 -18.06 5.92 -1.96
N MET A 275 -17.43 7.09 -1.79
CA MET A 275 -16.12 7.19 -1.15
C MET A 275 -16.24 7.14 0.38
N ARG A 276 -16.12 5.95 0.98
CA ARG A 276 -16.29 5.73 2.43
C ARG A 276 -14.98 5.55 3.22
N TRP A 277 -13.84 5.48 2.55
CA TRP A 277 -12.54 5.15 3.17
C TRP A 277 -11.52 6.29 3.12
N ARG A 278 -11.87 7.45 2.57
CA ARG A 278 -10.93 8.56 2.38
C ARG A 278 -10.36 9.06 3.72
N SER A 279 -11.21 9.21 4.73
CA SER A 279 -10.80 9.70 6.05
C SER A 279 -9.79 8.76 6.71
N CYS A 280 -10.10 7.46 6.80
CA CYS A 280 -9.21 6.49 7.40
C CYS A 280 -7.92 6.29 6.58
N ALA A 281 -7.95 6.44 5.25
CA ALA A 281 -6.74 6.40 4.43
C ALA A 281 -5.77 7.55 4.76
N ASN A 282 -6.29 8.77 4.92
CA ASN A 282 -5.48 9.93 5.32
C ASN A 282 -4.96 9.79 6.75
N LEU A 283 -5.79 9.31 7.68
CA LEU A 283 -5.36 9.05 9.05
C LEU A 283 -4.28 7.96 9.10
N LEU A 284 -4.42 6.88 8.33
CA LEU A 284 -3.43 5.80 8.27
C LEU A 284 -2.05 6.33 7.90
N ILE A 285 -1.96 7.08 6.79
CA ILE A 285 -0.68 7.62 6.31
C ILE A 285 -0.15 8.70 7.23
N GLY A 286 -1.00 9.59 7.73
CA GLY A 286 -0.60 10.62 8.70
C GLY A 286 -0.05 10.02 10.00
N ASN A 287 -0.72 9.01 10.55
CA ASN A 287 -0.30 8.31 11.76
C ASN A 287 1.00 7.54 11.52
N TRP A 288 1.12 6.82 10.39
CA TRP A 288 2.35 6.11 10.03
C TRP A 288 3.54 7.08 9.95
N LEU A 289 3.38 8.18 9.21
CA LEU A 289 4.43 9.19 9.06
C LEU A 289 4.82 9.82 10.41
N CYS A 290 3.83 10.24 11.21
CA CYS A 290 4.08 10.95 12.46
C CYS A 290 4.65 10.04 13.57
N CYS A 291 4.09 8.84 13.72
CA CYS A 291 4.33 7.99 14.90
C CYS A 291 5.34 6.85 14.68
N TYR A 292 5.71 6.58 13.42
CA TYR A 292 6.56 5.43 13.06
C TYR A 292 7.76 5.83 12.21
N VAL A 293 7.56 6.76 11.26
CA VAL A 293 8.62 7.25 10.36
C VAL A 293 9.39 8.41 11.00
N ALA A 294 8.69 9.47 11.43
CA ALA A 294 9.31 10.70 11.94
C ALA A 294 9.71 10.62 13.42
N SER A 295 9.20 9.63 14.17
CA SER A 295 9.49 9.49 15.60
C SER A 295 10.92 9.00 15.82
N ARG A 296 11.82 9.94 16.09
CA ARG A 296 13.24 9.69 16.42
C ARG A 296 13.43 9.07 17.79
#